data_AF-A0A2C5Z108-F1
#
_entry.id   AF-A0A2C5Z108-F1
#
_cell.length_a   1.000
_cell.length_b   1.000
_cell.length_c   1.000
_cell.angle_alpha   90.00
_cell.angle_beta   90.00
_cell.angle_gamma   90.00
#
_symmetry.space_group_name_H-M   'P 1'
#
loop_
_entity.id
_entity.type
_entity.pdbx_description
1 polymer ?
#
loop_
_entity_poly.entity_id
_entity_poly.type
_entity_poly.pdbx_seq_one_letter_code
_entity_poly.pdbx_strand_id
1 'polypeptide(L)'
;MPNAKRLKSSGFTRPRQAKETGSQTEVGRPTPAEVEEKEHQFVQLARKHWLKPGKRTTRPKVKNEVLKQSIWDVLDKEGFQYKSLLLLESLQALESYLWPSYSEQSSNYHVLLMALIANAKRREHLDTWNIFEDRPDDFSSMFRQLN
;
A
#
# COMPACT_ATOMS: atom_id res chain seq x y z
N MET A 1 -12.43 -35.83 68.49
CA MET A 1 -12.45 -37.17 67.85
C MET A 1 -13.91 -37.58 67.65
N PRO A 2 -14.33 -38.39 66.64
CA PRO A 2 -13.51 -39.15 65.69
C PRO A 2 -13.71 -38.86 64.17
N ASN A 3 -14.73 -39.43 63.48
CA ASN A 3 -14.64 -39.94 62.09
C ASN A 3 -15.94 -39.75 61.23
N ALA A 4 -16.00 -39.97 59.89
CA ALA A 4 -15.02 -39.87 58.78
C ALA A 4 -15.64 -40.27 57.39
N LYS A 5 -14.94 -39.96 56.29
CA LYS A 5 -14.98 -40.56 54.91
C LYS A 5 -16.27 -40.55 54.05
N ARG A 6 -16.20 -39.92 52.86
CA ARG A 6 -16.09 -40.62 51.54
C ARG A 6 -15.89 -39.69 50.32
N LEU A 7 -15.10 -40.19 49.36
CA LEU A 7 -14.84 -39.61 48.02
C LEU A 7 -16.09 -39.61 47.13
N LYS A 8 -16.09 -38.72 46.12
CA LYS A 8 -16.57 -39.03 44.75
C LYS A 8 -15.60 -38.48 43.70
N SER A 9 -15.12 -39.35 42.83
CA SER A 9 -14.27 -39.05 41.67
C SER A 9 -15.04 -39.26 40.37
N SER A 10 -14.72 -38.45 39.35
CA SER A 10 -14.79 -38.71 37.89
C SER A 10 -15.84 -39.70 37.33
N GLY A 11 -16.68 -39.20 36.42
CA GLY A 11 -17.43 -40.02 35.46
C GLY A 11 -17.66 -39.25 34.16
N PHE A 12 -16.94 -39.61 33.10
CA PHE A 12 -17.01 -38.96 31.78
C PHE A 12 -18.29 -39.35 31.01
N THR A 13 -18.93 -38.38 30.35
CA THR A 13 -19.83 -38.60 29.21
C THR A 13 -19.26 -37.96 27.95
N ARG A 14 -18.98 -38.78 26.93
CA ARG A 14 -18.47 -38.35 25.61
C ARG A 14 -19.59 -37.79 24.73
N PRO A 15 -19.35 -36.70 23.97
CA PRO A 15 -19.82 -36.57 22.61
C PRO A 15 -18.86 -37.28 21.65
N ARG A 16 -19.41 -37.88 20.59
CA ARG A 16 -18.67 -38.56 19.52
C ARG A 16 -18.93 -37.80 18.23
N GLN A 17 -17.96 -37.03 17.75
CA GLN A 17 -18.05 -36.42 16.42
C GLN A 17 -16.70 -36.44 15.73
N ALA A 18 -16.72 -36.79 14.45
CA ALA A 18 -15.54 -36.94 13.62
C ALA A 18 -15.10 -35.59 13.03
N LYS A 19 -13.82 -35.51 12.66
CA LYS A 19 -13.29 -34.87 11.43
C LYS A 19 -14.37 -34.20 10.54
N GLU A 20 -14.19 -32.97 10.07
CA GLU A 20 -13.09 -32.61 9.18
C GLU A 20 -12.94 -31.08 8.99
N THR A 21 -11.69 -30.65 8.80
CA THR A 21 -11.21 -29.59 7.88
C THR A 21 -12.10 -28.39 7.54
N GLY A 22 -11.71 -27.20 8.00
CA GLY A 22 -12.30 -25.94 7.50
C GLY A 22 -11.86 -24.69 8.27
N SER A 23 -10.60 -24.28 8.14
CA SER A 23 -10.12 -22.98 8.65
C SER A 23 -10.71 -21.84 7.83
N GLN A 24 -11.99 -21.52 8.05
CA GLN A 24 -12.61 -20.33 7.48
C GLN A 24 -12.09 -19.11 8.23
N THR A 25 -11.14 -18.42 7.61
CA THR A 25 -10.78 -17.06 7.97
C THR A 25 -12.03 -16.21 7.80
N GLU A 26 -12.61 -15.75 8.90
CA GLU A 26 -13.63 -14.70 8.94
C GLU A 26 -13.04 -13.41 8.37
N VAL A 27 -13.00 -13.30 7.03
CA VAL A 27 -12.74 -12.04 6.35
C VAL A 27 -13.99 -11.21 6.53
N GLY A 28 -13.96 -10.38 7.58
CA GLY A 28 -15.03 -9.46 7.92
C GLY A 28 -15.51 -8.70 6.69
N ARG A 29 -16.84 -8.61 6.55
CA ARG A 29 -17.53 -7.86 5.50
C ARG A 29 -16.81 -6.54 5.23
N PRO A 30 -16.22 -6.31 4.03
CA PRO A 30 -15.45 -5.12 3.78
C PRO A 30 -16.32 -3.88 3.98
N THR A 31 -15.79 -2.93 4.73
CA THR A 31 -16.39 -1.63 5.01
C THR A 31 -16.59 -0.89 3.68
N PRO A 32 -17.64 -0.07 3.48
CA PRO A 32 -17.86 0.61 2.20
C PRO A 32 -16.63 1.42 1.71
N ALA A 33 -15.89 2.03 2.64
CA ALA A 33 -14.62 2.71 2.36
C ALA A 33 -13.56 1.78 1.72
N GLU A 34 -13.43 0.53 2.19
CA GLU A 34 -12.49 -0.44 1.63
C GLU A 34 -12.94 -1.00 0.27
N VAL A 35 -14.18 -0.75 -0.16
CA VAL A 35 -14.68 -1.08 -1.50
C VAL A 35 -14.44 0.09 -2.43
N GLU A 36 -14.75 1.31 -1.97
CA GLU A 36 -14.49 2.57 -2.69
C GLU A 36 -12.98 2.77 -2.96
N GLU A 37 -12.12 2.46 -1.97
CA GLU A 37 -10.67 2.39 -2.15
C GLU A 37 -10.27 1.34 -3.21
N LYS A 38 -10.89 0.14 -3.21
CA LYS A 38 -10.58 -0.93 -4.19
C LYS A 38 -11.01 -0.58 -5.62
N GLU A 39 -12.02 0.25 -5.79
CA GLU A 39 -12.51 0.71 -7.10
C GLU A 39 -11.79 1.98 -7.60
N HIS A 40 -11.12 2.73 -6.70
CA HIS A 40 -10.41 3.96 -7.05
C HIS A 40 -9.46 3.77 -8.24
N GLN A 41 -9.45 4.74 -9.16
CA GLN A 41 -8.71 4.66 -10.42
C GLN A 41 -7.20 4.41 -10.19
N PHE A 42 -6.66 4.92 -9.08
CA PHE A 42 -5.28 4.69 -8.66
C PHE A 42 -4.98 3.22 -8.34
N VAL A 43 -5.88 2.48 -7.68
CA VAL A 43 -5.66 1.05 -7.37
C VAL A 43 -5.66 0.21 -8.64
N GLN A 44 -6.53 0.52 -9.59
CA GLN A 44 -6.57 -0.12 -10.90
C GLN A 44 -5.29 0.17 -11.69
N LEU A 45 -4.82 1.43 -11.69
CA LEU A 45 -3.57 1.84 -12.32
C LEU A 45 -2.37 1.12 -11.68
N ALA A 46 -2.31 1.06 -10.35
CA ALA A 46 -1.24 0.44 -9.59
C ALA A 46 -1.09 -1.05 -9.93
N ARG A 47 -2.20 -1.81 -9.90
CA ARG A 47 -2.27 -3.23 -10.30
C ARG A 47 -1.83 -3.44 -11.75
N LYS A 48 -2.19 -2.53 -12.66
CA LYS A 48 -1.84 -2.60 -14.08
C LYS A 48 -0.35 -2.32 -14.35
N HIS A 49 0.27 -1.45 -13.57
CA HIS A 49 1.59 -0.91 -13.87
C HIS A 49 2.73 -1.41 -12.98
N TRP A 50 2.60 -1.41 -11.63
CA TRP A 50 3.71 -1.72 -10.72
C TRP A 50 3.42 -2.80 -9.66
N LEU A 51 2.17 -2.96 -9.18
CA LEU A 51 1.78 -3.99 -8.21
C LEU A 51 1.59 -5.38 -8.86
N LYS A 52 2.46 -5.76 -9.82
CA LYS A 52 2.36 -7.05 -10.51
C LYS A 52 2.93 -8.18 -9.64
N PRO A 53 2.12 -9.16 -9.21
CA PRO A 53 2.64 -10.29 -8.43
C PRO A 53 3.61 -11.09 -9.30
N GLY A 54 4.87 -11.19 -8.85
CA GLY A 54 5.88 -12.10 -9.42
C GLY A 54 6.92 -11.51 -10.38
N LYS A 55 6.90 -10.23 -10.77
CA LYS A 55 7.97 -9.61 -11.59
C LYS A 55 8.35 -8.19 -11.14
N ARG A 56 9.20 -8.10 -10.11
CA ARG A 56 9.91 -6.87 -9.70
C ARG A 56 11.12 -6.52 -10.60
N THR A 57 11.44 -7.35 -11.60
CA THR A 57 12.72 -7.29 -12.34
C THR A 57 12.71 -6.38 -13.58
N THR A 58 11.56 -5.84 -13.99
CA THR A 58 11.47 -4.89 -15.11
C THR A 58 11.11 -3.51 -14.58
N ARG A 59 12.00 -2.52 -14.78
CA ARG A 59 11.72 -1.11 -14.49
C ARG A 59 10.36 -0.73 -15.11
N PRO A 60 9.41 -0.15 -14.34
CA PRO A 60 8.14 0.27 -14.90
C PRO A 60 8.39 1.29 -16.01
N LYS A 61 7.92 1.00 -17.24
CA LYS A 61 7.90 2.00 -18.31
C LYS A 61 6.78 2.99 -18.02
N VAL A 62 7.10 3.96 -17.18
CA VAL A 62 6.22 5.09 -16.89
C VAL A 62 6.19 6.00 -18.11
N LYS A 63 4.98 6.36 -18.52
CA LYS A 63 4.77 7.37 -19.55
C LYS A 63 4.34 8.64 -18.82
N ASN A 64 5.04 9.74 -19.04
CA ASN A 64 4.69 11.04 -18.43
C ASN A 64 3.23 11.43 -18.72
N GLU A 65 2.71 11.08 -19.91
CA GLU A 65 1.30 11.21 -20.27
C GLU A 65 0.34 10.47 -19.33
N VAL A 66 0.70 9.26 -18.89
CA VAL A 66 -0.13 8.45 -17.97
C VAL A 66 -0.06 9.01 -16.55
N LEU A 67 1.10 9.52 -16.11
CA LEU A 67 1.19 10.25 -14.84
C LEU A 67 0.31 11.49 -14.85
N LYS A 68 0.33 12.25 -15.93
CA LYS A 68 -0.51 13.44 -16.06
C LYS A 68 -1.99 13.05 -16.08
N GLN A 69 -2.41 12.25 -17.06
CA GLN A 69 -3.84 11.96 -17.29
C GLN A 69 -4.48 11.06 -16.23
N SER A 70 -3.72 10.14 -15.62
CA SER A 70 -4.26 9.13 -14.69
C SER A 70 -3.90 9.37 -13.22
N ILE A 71 -3.03 10.32 -12.90
CA ILE A 71 -2.71 10.69 -11.51
C ILE A 71 -2.91 12.20 -11.31
N TRP A 72 -2.18 13.05 -12.03
CA TRP A 72 -2.24 14.50 -11.84
C TRP A 72 -3.65 15.07 -12.09
N ASP A 73 -4.24 14.80 -13.26
CA ASP A 73 -5.56 15.33 -13.65
C ASP A 73 -6.71 14.79 -12.78
N VAL A 74 -6.47 13.73 -11.99
CA VAL A 74 -7.42 13.21 -11.00
C VAL A 74 -7.23 13.94 -9.67
N LEU A 75 -5.99 14.08 -9.19
CA LEU A 75 -5.66 14.86 -7.99
C LEU A 75 -6.08 16.33 -8.14
N ASP A 76 -5.88 16.93 -9.31
CA ASP A 76 -6.24 18.33 -9.61
C ASP A 76 -7.77 18.54 -9.53
N LYS A 77 -8.56 17.61 -10.07
CA LYS A 77 -10.04 17.63 -9.96
C LYS A 77 -10.53 17.45 -8.52
N GLU A 78 -9.81 16.67 -7.73
CA GLU A 78 -10.12 16.45 -6.31
C GLU A 78 -9.63 17.61 -5.41
N GLY A 79 -8.76 18.49 -5.92
CA GLY A 79 -8.14 19.58 -5.16
C GLY A 79 -6.99 19.14 -4.27
N PHE A 80 -6.21 18.13 -4.71
CA PHE A 80 -5.07 17.54 -4.01
C PHE A 80 -5.40 17.07 -2.58
N GLN A 81 -6.52 16.36 -2.42
CA GLN A 81 -6.95 15.87 -1.11
C GLN A 81 -5.89 14.96 -0.48
N TYR A 82 -5.69 15.12 0.83
CA TYR A 82 -4.73 14.33 1.58
C TYR A 82 -5.02 12.82 1.51
N LYS A 83 -6.30 12.43 1.51
CA LYS A 83 -6.73 11.02 1.37
C LYS A 83 -6.24 10.40 0.05
N SER A 84 -6.32 11.14 -1.05
CA SER A 84 -5.91 10.70 -2.38
C SER A 84 -4.39 10.54 -2.48
N LEU A 85 -3.63 11.43 -1.83
CA LEU A 85 -2.17 11.29 -1.69
C LEU A 85 -1.78 10.11 -0.80
N LEU A 86 -2.50 9.89 0.31
CA LEU A 86 -2.30 8.75 1.21
C LEU A 86 -2.64 7.41 0.52
N LEU A 87 -3.64 7.38 -0.35
CA LEU A 87 -3.95 6.19 -1.16
C LEU A 87 -2.84 5.90 -2.20
N LEU A 88 -2.24 6.93 -2.80
CA LEU A 88 -1.07 6.74 -3.69
C LEU A 88 0.18 6.28 -2.90
N GLU A 89 0.32 6.74 -1.67
CA GLU A 89 1.37 6.28 -0.74
C GLU A 89 1.19 4.80 -0.40
N SER A 90 0.00 4.38 0.05
CA SER A 90 -0.27 2.98 0.45
C SER A 90 -0.18 1.99 -0.71
N LEU A 91 -0.35 2.47 -1.95
CA LEU A 91 -0.06 1.74 -3.19
C LEU A 91 1.43 1.66 -3.54
N GLN A 92 2.32 2.18 -2.70
CA GLN A 92 3.77 2.23 -2.88
C GLN A 92 4.19 2.95 -4.18
N ALA A 93 3.40 3.94 -4.64
CA ALA A 93 3.60 4.57 -5.94
C ALA A 93 4.95 5.30 -6.06
N LEU A 94 5.47 5.88 -4.96
CA LEU A 94 6.76 6.56 -4.97
C LEU A 94 7.92 5.59 -5.27
N GLU A 95 8.07 4.56 -4.44
CA GLU A 95 9.16 3.59 -4.49
C GLU A 95 9.02 2.55 -5.62
N SER A 96 7.80 2.15 -5.98
CA SER A 96 7.56 1.12 -6.99
C SER A 96 7.28 1.65 -8.40
N TYR A 97 6.99 2.95 -8.57
CA TYR A 97 6.59 3.51 -9.87
C TYR A 97 7.33 4.79 -10.23
N LEU A 98 7.23 5.85 -9.41
CA LEU A 98 7.78 7.17 -9.74
C LEU A 98 9.31 7.21 -9.69
N TRP A 99 9.92 6.71 -8.61
CA TRP A 99 11.36 6.80 -8.41
C TRP A 99 12.18 5.91 -9.36
N PRO A 100 11.84 4.63 -9.61
CA PRO A 100 12.60 3.78 -10.54
C PRO A 100 12.49 4.20 -12.01
N SER A 101 11.62 5.15 -12.32
CA SER A 101 11.37 5.68 -13.67
C SER A 101 11.70 7.17 -13.82
N TYR A 102 12.20 7.81 -12.76
CA TYR A 102 12.70 9.17 -12.86
C TYR A 102 13.92 9.24 -13.80
N SER A 103 14.01 10.35 -14.53
CA SER A 103 15.10 10.73 -15.42
C SER A 103 15.14 12.26 -15.54
N GLU A 104 16.25 12.83 -16.00
CA GLU A 104 16.34 14.28 -16.24
C GLU A 104 15.38 14.80 -17.34
N GLN A 105 14.80 13.89 -18.13
CA GLN A 105 13.77 14.18 -19.15
C GLN A 105 12.34 14.00 -18.61
N SER A 106 12.17 13.68 -17.32
CA SER A 106 10.85 13.56 -16.68
C SER A 106 10.17 14.94 -16.60
N SER A 107 8.86 14.96 -16.84
CA SER A 107 8.09 16.20 -16.80
C SER A 107 7.99 16.77 -15.39
N ASN A 108 7.79 18.08 -15.25
CA ASN A 108 7.63 18.73 -13.95
C ASN A 108 6.51 18.08 -13.11
N TYR A 109 5.44 17.57 -13.75
CA TYR A 109 4.38 16.81 -13.08
C TYR A 109 4.90 15.54 -12.37
N HIS A 110 5.86 14.82 -12.97
CA HIS A 110 6.49 13.64 -12.36
C HIS A 110 7.19 14.01 -11.05
N VAL A 111 7.98 15.09 -11.11
CA VAL A 111 8.79 15.60 -10.00
C VAL A 111 7.89 16.15 -8.88
N LEU A 112 6.83 16.89 -9.23
CA LEU A 112 5.83 17.37 -8.28
C LEU A 112 5.05 16.22 -7.63
N LEU A 113 4.66 15.18 -8.38
CA LEU A 113 4.02 13.98 -7.82
C LEU A 113 4.94 13.26 -6.83
N MET A 114 6.24 13.14 -7.13
CA MET A 114 7.22 12.59 -6.20
C MET A 114 7.28 13.41 -4.90
N ALA A 115 7.37 14.74 -5.01
CA ALA A 115 7.40 15.63 -3.85
C ALA A 115 6.13 15.56 -3.00
N LEU A 116 4.95 15.50 -3.63
CA LEU A 116 3.65 15.37 -2.95
C LEU A 116 3.55 14.07 -2.15
N ILE A 117 3.91 12.92 -2.74
CA ILE A 117 3.83 11.62 -2.06
C ILE A 117 4.93 11.49 -1.00
N ALA A 118 6.13 12.03 -1.23
CA ALA A 118 7.18 12.10 -0.20
C ALA A 118 6.76 12.96 1.02
N ASN A 119 5.99 14.03 0.79
CA ASN A 119 5.39 14.82 1.87
C ASN A 119 4.30 14.04 2.63
N ALA A 120 3.50 13.23 1.92
CA ALA A 120 2.54 12.31 2.55
C ALA A 120 3.25 11.26 3.43
N LYS A 121 4.27 10.55 2.93
CA LYS A 121 5.07 9.60 3.76
C LYS A 121 5.64 10.28 5.02
N ARG A 122 6.17 11.50 4.89
CA ARG A 122 6.71 12.26 6.02
C ARG A 122 5.64 12.60 7.08
N ARG A 123 4.41 12.92 6.66
CA ARG A 123 3.29 13.20 7.56
C ARG A 123 2.81 11.97 8.33
N GLU A 124 2.87 10.80 7.70
CA GLU A 124 2.62 9.50 8.35
C GLU A 124 3.84 8.99 9.15
N HIS A 125 4.89 9.80 9.31
CA HIS A 125 6.14 9.44 10.00
C HIS A 125 6.85 8.19 9.44
N LEU A 126 6.67 7.90 8.14
CA LEU A 126 7.29 6.76 7.46
C LEU A 126 8.69 7.08 6.94
N ASP A 127 9.57 6.08 6.96
CA ASP A 127 10.91 6.18 6.39
C ASP A 127 10.82 6.46 4.88
N THR A 128 11.16 7.71 4.54
CA THR A 128 11.01 8.26 3.19
C THR A 128 12.35 8.37 2.47
N TRP A 129 13.45 8.57 3.19
CA TRP A 129 14.74 8.95 2.59
C TRP A 129 15.53 7.78 2.04
N ASN A 130 15.43 6.59 2.67
CA ASN A 130 16.19 5.39 2.33
C ASN A 130 16.03 4.99 0.85
N ILE A 131 14.89 5.29 0.21
CA ILE A 131 14.64 4.97 -1.21
C ILE A 131 15.52 5.81 -2.16
N PHE A 132 15.92 7.02 -1.74
CA PHE A 132 16.70 7.95 -2.55
C PHE A 132 18.20 7.69 -2.45
N GLU A 133 18.66 6.99 -1.41
CA GLU A 133 20.07 6.63 -1.19
C GLU A 133 20.63 5.76 -2.31
N ASP A 134 19.80 4.94 -2.96
CA ASP A 134 20.17 4.11 -4.11
C ASP A 134 20.64 4.93 -5.33
N ARG A 135 20.20 6.19 -5.48
CA ARG A 135 20.50 7.03 -6.66
C ARG A 135 20.64 8.53 -6.29
N PRO A 136 21.75 8.94 -5.63
CA PRO A 136 21.93 10.30 -5.13
C PRO A 136 22.10 11.36 -6.23
N ASP A 137 22.64 10.98 -7.40
CA ASP A 137 22.80 11.89 -8.56
C ASP A 137 21.43 12.27 -9.15
N ASP A 138 20.57 11.28 -9.39
CA ASP A 138 19.17 11.49 -9.80
C ASP A 138 18.41 12.33 -8.79
N PHE A 139 18.61 12.12 -7.48
CA PHE A 139 17.95 12.90 -6.45
C PHE A 139 18.39 14.37 -6.50
N SER A 140 19.68 14.60 -6.74
CA SER A 140 20.26 15.94 -6.90
C SER A 140 19.74 16.64 -8.16
N SER A 141 19.58 15.91 -9.27
CA SER A 141 18.99 16.47 -10.51
C SER A 141 17.51 16.79 -10.34
N MET A 142 16.75 15.90 -9.69
CA MET A 142 15.34 16.11 -9.34
C MET A 142 15.14 17.35 -8.45
N PHE A 143 16.00 17.54 -7.45
CA PHE A 143 15.95 18.72 -6.58
C PHE A 143 16.28 20.02 -7.32
N ARG A 144 17.21 19.99 -8.30
CA ARG A 144 17.50 21.14 -9.18
C ARG A 144 16.34 21.48 -10.11
N GLN A 145 15.52 20.50 -10.51
CA GLN A 145 14.33 20.73 -11.35
C GLN A 145 13.15 21.36 -10.56
N LEU A 146 13.17 21.29 -9.23
CA LEU A 146 12.17 21.92 -8.35
C LEU A 146 12.43 23.40 -8.04
N ASN A 147 13.61 23.93 -8.36
CA ASN A 147 14.14 25.17 -7.77
C ASN A 147 14.78 26.11 -8.79
#